data_AF-F8JEA1-F1
#
_entry.id   AF-F8JEA1-F1
#
_cell.length_a   1.000
_cell.length_b   1.000
_cell.length_c   1.000
_cell.angle_alpha   90.00
_cell.angle_beta   90.00
_cell.angle_gamma   90.00
#
_symmetry.space_group_name_H-M   'P 1'
#
loop_
_entity.id
_entity.type
_entity.pdbx_description
1 polymer ?
#
loop_
_entity_poly.entity_id
_entity_poly.type
_entity_poly.pdbx_seq_one_letter_code
_entity_poly.pdbx_strand_id
1 'polypeptide(L)'
;MHYASPPRRRGAIWLLKQLSVTLACLGLTAYFSYHIRYGQHGLEARAELKDRSALLDFEIKGLETVRTRLRHDVALLSPEIPNADIVEETARDVLGYVRPDDKIVVAR
;
A
#
# COMPACT_ATOMS: atom_id res chain seq x y z
N MET A 1 -10.06 -78.40 -37.21
CA MET A 1 -9.57 -77.55 -36.11
C MET A 1 -8.88 -76.33 -36.69
N HIS A 2 -9.52 -75.16 -36.67
CA HIS A 2 -8.85 -73.88 -36.92
C HIS A 2 -9.59 -72.80 -36.12
N TYR A 3 -8.98 -72.34 -35.02
CA TYR A 3 -9.46 -71.19 -34.25
C TYR A 3 -8.71 -69.97 -34.73
N ALA A 4 -9.38 -69.07 -35.45
CA ALA A 4 -8.83 -67.78 -35.82
C ALA A 4 -8.97 -66.82 -34.63
N SER A 5 -7.86 -66.47 -33.99
CA SER A 5 -7.82 -65.49 -32.91
C SER A 5 -8.12 -64.08 -33.44
N PRO A 6 -9.03 -63.30 -32.83
CA PRO A 6 -9.37 -61.97 -33.32
C PRO A 6 -8.28 -60.92 -32.96
N PRO A 7 -8.19 -59.83 -33.74
CA PRO A 7 -7.08 -58.88 -33.63
C PRO A 7 -7.19 -57.97 -32.39
N ARG A 8 -6.24 -58.11 -31.46
CA ARG A 8 -6.06 -57.27 -30.24
C ARG A 8 -5.73 -55.78 -30.50
N ARG A 9 -5.67 -55.34 -31.76
CA ARG A 9 -5.12 -54.03 -32.17
C ARG A 9 -5.94 -52.83 -31.71
N ARG A 10 -7.27 -52.97 -31.59
CA ARG A 10 -8.14 -51.85 -31.18
C ARG A 10 -7.85 -51.43 -29.74
N GLY A 11 -7.72 -52.37 -28.79
CA GLY A 11 -7.47 -52.08 -27.38
C GLY A 11 -6.17 -51.34 -27.11
N ALA A 12 -5.11 -51.61 -27.89
CA ALA A 12 -3.82 -50.93 -27.75
C ALA A 12 -3.90 -49.43 -28.06
N ILE A 13 -4.69 -49.04 -29.07
CA ILE A 13 -4.88 -47.62 -29.46
C ILE A 13 -5.66 -46.86 -28.36
N TRP A 14 -6.66 -47.50 -27.75
CA TRP A 14 -7.40 -46.93 -26.61
C TRP A 14 -6.49 -46.74 -25.38
N LEU A 15 -5.64 -47.73 -25.08
CA LEU A 15 -4.68 -47.64 -23.98
C LEU A 15 -3.62 -46.55 -24.21
N LEU A 16 -3.07 -46.46 -25.43
CA LEU A 16 -2.12 -45.41 -25.81
C LEU A 16 -2.74 -44.01 -25.69
N LYS A 17 -3.99 -43.84 -26.13
CA LYS A 17 -4.73 -42.58 -26.01
C LYS A 17 -5.02 -42.23 -24.55
N GLN A 18 -5.33 -43.22 -23.71
CA GLN A 18 -5.59 -42.98 -22.29
C GLN A 18 -4.30 -42.61 -21.54
N LEU A 19 -3.19 -43.31 -21.82
CA LEU A 19 -1.88 -43.00 -21.26
C LEU A 19 -1.39 -41.60 -21.66
N SER A 20 -1.57 -41.20 -22.93
CA SER A 20 -1.17 -39.87 -23.38
C SER A 20 -1.98 -38.76 -22.70
N VAL A 21 -3.29 -38.97 -22.51
CA VAL A 21 -4.15 -38.02 -21.78
C VAL A 21 -3.73 -37.93 -20.31
N THR A 22 -3.47 -39.05 -19.63
CA THR A 22 -3.03 -39.05 -18.23
C THR A 22 -1.67 -38.35 -18.09
N LEU A 23 -0.73 -38.61 -18.98
CA LEU A 23 0.59 -37.97 -18.97
C LEU A 23 0.48 -36.46 -19.23
N ALA A 24 -0.38 -36.05 -20.17
CA ALA A 24 -0.65 -34.65 -20.45
C ALA A 24 -1.26 -33.93 -19.22
N CYS A 25 -2.24 -34.55 -18.56
CA CYS A 25 -2.82 -34.02 -17.32
C CYS A 25 -1.77 -33.84 -16.23
N LEU A 26 -0.94 -34.87 -15.99
CA LEU A 26 0.14 -34.79 -14.98
C LEU A 26 1.15 -33.70 -15.31
N GLY A 27 1.55 -33.57 -16.58
CA GLY A 27 2.43 -32.49 -17.04
C GLY A 27 1.83 -31.11 -16.83
N LEU A 28 0.54 -30.94 -17.14
CA LEU A 28 -0.18 -29.68 -16.94
C LEU A 28 -0.27 -29.32 -15.45
N THR A 29 -0.61 -30.30 -14.59
CA THR A 29 -0.67 -30.09 -13.14
C THR A 29 0.70 -29.74 -12.57
N ALA A 30 1.77 -30.40 -13.02
CA ALA A 30 3.14 -30.07 -12.60
C ALA A 30 3.54 -28.65 -13.06
N TYR A 31 3.22 -28.27 -14.30
CA TYR A 31 3.48 -26.95 -14.84
C TYR A 31 2.75 -25.87 -14.04
N PHE A 32 1.45 -26.04 -13.78
CA PHE A 32 0.69 -25.11 -12.96
C PHE A 32 1.20 -25.07 -11.52
N SER A 33 1.55 -26.22 -10.92
CA SER A 33 2.10 -26.27 -9.56
C SER A 33 3.45 -25.56 -9.45
N TYR A 34 4.29 -25.66 -10.48
CA TYR A 34 5.55 -24.93 -10.59
C TYR A 34 5.28 -23.43 -10.75
N HIS A 35 4.36 -23.04 -11.65
CA HIS A 35 4.00 -21.64 -11.85
C HIS A 35 3.23 -21.01 -10.69
N ILE A 36 2.58 -21.78 -9.80
CA ILE A 36 2.02 -21.26 -8.56
C ILE A 36 3.14 -20.90 -7.57
N ARG A 37 4.25 -21.64 -7.58
CA ARG A 37 5.40 -21.40 -6.70
C ARG A 37 6.33 -20.30 -7.20
N TYR A 38 6.54 -20.20 -8.51
CA TYR A 38 7.43 -19.19 -9.13
C TYR A 38 6.69 -18.05 -9.83
N GLY A 39 5.35 -18.11 -9.88
CA GLY A 39 4.55 -17.05 -10.46
C GLY A 39 4.44 -15.90 -9.48
N GLN A 40 4.81 -14.72 -9.96
CA GLN A 40 4.57 -13.36 -9.46
C GLN A 40 3.24 -13.04 -8.72
N HIS A 41 2.31 -14.00 -8.58
CA HIS A 41 0.98 -13.85 -7.96
C HIS A 41 0.65 -14.92 -6.89
N GLY A 42 1.54 -15.90 -6.65
CA GLY A 42 1.30 -16.99 -5.70
C GLY A 42 1.88 -16.70 -4.32
N LEU A 43 1.04 -16.25 -3.38
CA LEU A 43 1.31 -16.05 -1.93
C LEU A 43 2.40 -15.01 -1.56
N GLU A 44 3.54 -14.99 -2.25
CA GLU A 44 4.70 -14.16 -1.93
C GLU A 44 4.47 -12.69 -2.27
N ALA A 45 3.85 -12.40 -3.42
CA ALA A 45 3.42 -11.04 -3.76
C ALA A 45 2.36 -10.49 -2.79
N ARG A 46 1.53 -11.36 -2.22
CA ARG A 46 0.57 -10.96 -1.17
C ARG A 46 1.27 -10.70 0.16
N ALA A 47 2.31 -11.46 0.48
CA ALA A 47 3.13 -11.25 1.67
C ALA A 47 3.89 -9.91 1.56
N GLU A 48 4.53 -9.63 0.43
CA GLU A 48 5.25 -8.37 0.21
C GLU A 48 4.32 -7.15 0.27
N LEU A 49 3.14 -7.22 -0.34
CA LEU A 49 2.14 -6.15 -0.25
C LEU A 49 1.62 -5.98 1.18
N LYS A 50 1.44 -7.07 1.91
CA LYS A 50 0.98 -7.04 3.31
C LYS A 50 2.06 -6.43 4.22
N ASP A 51 3.32 -6.77 4.02
CA ASP A 51 4.43 -6.22 4.78
C ASP A 51 4.62 -4.72 4.50
N ARG A 52 4.53 -4.31 3.22
CA ARG A 52 4.53 -2.88 2.86
C ARG A 52 3.37 -2.14 3.50
N SER A 53 2.16 -2.71 3.47
CA SER A 53 0.99 -2.09 4.10
C SER A 53 1.16 -1.93 5.61
N ALA A 54 1.75 -2.92 6.29
CA ALA A 54 2.02 -2.84 7.72
C ALA A 54 3.05 -1.76 8.07
N LEU A 55 4.07 -1.58 7.23
CA LEU A 55 5.08 -0.53 7.40
C LEU A 55 4.48 0.87 7.21
N LEU A 56 3.66 1.06 6.18
CA LEU A 56 2.93 2.31 5.93
C LEU A 56 1.96 2.65 7.08
N ASP A 57 1.22 1.65 7.60
CA ASP A 57 0.34 1.85 8.76
C ASP A 57 1.10 2.27 10.02
N PHE A 58 2.31 1.73 10.22
CA PHE A 58 3.17 2.14 11.32
C PHE A 58 3.63 3.59 11.18
N GLU A 59 4.02 3.99 9.97
CA GLU A 59 4.44 5.36 9.67
C GLU A 59 3.29 6.37 9.87
N ILE A 60 2.09 6.03 9.40
CA ILE A 60 0.88 6.85 9.59
C ILE A 60 0.62 7.04 11.08
N LYS A 61 0.63 5.98 11.89
CA LYS A 61 0.41 6.08 13.34
C LYS A 61 1.46 6.96 14.02
N GLY A 62 2.71 6.86 13.60
CA GLY A 62 3.79 7.74 14.08
C GLY A 62 3.50 9.21 13.77
N LEU A 63 3.17 9.51 12.50
CA LEU A 63 2.87 10.87 12.06
C LEU A 63 1.60 11.44 12.71
N GLU A 64 0.56 10.64 12.89
CA GLU A 64 -0.66 11.05 13.58
C GLU A 64 -0.41 11.40 15.04
N THR A 65 0.48 10.67 15.71
CA THR A 65 0.89 10.97 17.09
C THR A 65 1.60 12.33 17.16
N VAL A 66 2.55 12.58 16.25
CA VAL A 66 3.27 13.85 16.16
C VAL A 66 2.31 15.00 15.84
N ARG A 67 1.43 14.81 14.86
CA ARG A 67 0.40 15.79 14.48
C ARG A 67 -0.52 16.14 15.64
N THR A 68 -0.95 15.14 16.40
CA THR A 68 -1.85 15.34 17.55
C THR A 68 -1.16 16.13 18.66
N ARG A 69 0.09 15.80 18.96
CA ARG A 69 0.90 16.56 19.91
C ARG A 69 1.09 18.01 19.46
N LEU A 70 1.48 18.21 18.20
CA LEU A 70 1.72 19.56 17.67
C LEU A 70 0.42 20.38 17.65
N ARG A 71 -0.72 19.76 17.35
CA ARG A 71 -2.03 20.43 17.46
C ARG A 71 -2.38 20.81 18.88
N HIS A 72 -2.08 19.96 19.84
CA HIS A 72 -2.29 20.27 21.24
C HIS A 72 -1.41 21.44 21.68
N ASP A 73 -0.12 21.41 21.33
CA ASP A 73 0.82 22.49 21.63
C ASP A 73 0.39 23.81 20.96
N VAL A 74 -0.06 23.77 19.70
CA VAL A 74 -0.62 24.94 19.01
C VAL A 74 -1.91 25.41 19.68
N ALA A 75 -2.80 24.51 20.12
CA ALA A 75 -4.03 24.90 20.81
C ALA A 75 -3.74 25.55 22.18
N LEU A 76 -2.68 25.13 22.87
CA LEU A 76 -2.22 25.78 24.10
C LEU A 76 -1.60 27.16 23.85
N LEU A 77 -0.95 27.35 22.69
CA LEU A 77 -0.31 28.60 22.31
C LEU A 77 -1.25 29.57 21.58
N SER A 78 -2.33 29.06 21.00
CA SER A 78 -3.26 29.84 20.20
C SER A 78 -4.43 30.25 21.10
N PRO A 79 -4.55 31.54 21.50
CA PRO A 79 -5.82 32.04 21.97
C PRO A 79 -6.81 31.90 20.80
N GLU A 80 -7.97 31.31 21.07
CA GLU A 80 -8.99 30.92 20.08
C GLU A 80 -9.48 32.10 19.20
N ILE A 81 -9.09 33.32 19.57
CA ILE A 81 -9.02 34.54 18.77
C ILE A 81 -7.71 35.26 19.17
N PRO A 82 -6.76 35.54 18.25
CA PRO A 82 -5.61 36.40 18.56
C PRO A 82 -6.13 37.73 19.07
N ASN A 83 -5.76 38.12 20.30
CA ASN A 83 -6.15 39.41 20.83
C ASN A 83 -5.70 40.50 19.84
N ALA A 84 -6.64 41.31 19.35
CA ALA A 84 -6.39 42.35 18.37
C ALA A 84 -5.25 43.28 18.82
N ASP A 85 -5.13 43.53 20.12
CA ASP A 85 -4.08 44.35 20.69
C ASP A 85 -2.69 43.72 20.52
N ILE A 86 -2.56 42.41 20.68
CA ILE A 86 -1.29 41.67 20.53
C ILE A 86 -0.89 41.56 19.05
N VAL A 87 -1.86 41.39 18.16
CA VAL A 87 -1.63 41.43 16.71
C VAL A 87 -1.12 42.81 16.29
N GLU A 88 -1.73 43.86 16.84
CA GLU A 88 -1.35 45.23 16.56
C GLU A 88 0.02 45.61 17.17
N GLU A 89 0.34 45.12 18.37
CA GLU A 89 1.68 45.23 18.97
C GLU A 89 2.73 44.51 18.13
N THR A 90 2.47 43.26 17.72
CA THR A 90 3.40 42.47 16.88
C THR A 90 3.58 43.11 15.50
N ALA A 91 2.52 43.67 14.91
CA ALA A 91 2.60 44.39 13.64
C ALA A 91 3.42 45.68 13.77
N ARG A 92 3.30 46.41 14.89
CA ARG A 92 4.16 47.57 15.19
C ARG A 92 5.62 47.17 15.37
N ASP A 93 5.89 46.13 16.16
CA ASP A 93 7.25 45.71 16.52
C ASP A 93 7.99 45.05 15.35
N VAL A 94 7.36 44.10 14.66
CA VAL A 94 8.01 43.30 13.60
C VAL A 94 7.92 43.99 12.24
N LEU A 95 6.79 44.62 11.92
CA LEU A 95 6.51 45.17 10.59
C LEU A 95 6.62 46.70 10.55
N GLY A 96 6.84 47.37 11.69
CA GLY A 96 6.80 48.83 11.76
C GLY A 96 5.43 49.40 11.37
N TYR A 97 4.35 48.62 11.52
CA TYR A 97 3.02 49.02 11.10
C TYR A 97 2.51 50.18 11.95
N VAL A 98 2.09 51.28 11.32
CA VAL A 98 1.57 52.47 12.01
C VAL A 98 0.25 52.84 11.36
N ARG A 99 -0.79 53.13 12.16
CA ARG A 99 -2.09 53.53 11.61
C ARG A 99 -2.01 54.95 11.04
N PRO A 100 -2.86 55.30 10.06
CA PRO A 100 -2.88 56.65 9.46
C PRO A 100 -3.04 57.79 10.48
N ASP A 101 -3.69 57.50 11.61
CA ASP A 101 -4.01 58.47 12.67
C ASP A 101 -2.98 58.48 13.83
N ASP A 102 -1.96 57.61 13.79
CA ASP A 102 -0.96 57.49 14.85
C ASP A 102 0.08 58.62 14.76
N LYS A 103 0.45 59.20 15.91
CA LYS A 103 1.44 60.27 15.99
C LYS A 103 2.84 59.70 16.21
N ILE A 104 3.73 59.91 15.26
CA ILE A 104 5.13 59.47 15.35
C ILE A 104 5.93 60.50 16.17
N VAL A 105 6.47 60.07 17.30
CA VAL A 105 7.39 60.89 18.12
C VAL A 105 8.80 60.38 17.91
N VAL A 106 9.64 61.19 17.26
CA VAL A 106 11.07 60.89 17.10
C VAL A 106 11.78 61.36 18.38
N ALA A 107 12.22 60.41 19.21
CA ALA A 107 13.08 60.72 20.34
C ALA A 107 14.47 61.12 19.81
N ARG A 108 14.96 62.28 20.27
CA ARG A 108 16.25 62.87 19.88
C ARG A 108 17.40 62.27 20.66
#